data_AF-A0A8B6HTI3-F1
#
_entry.id   AF-A0A8B6HTI3-F1
#
_cell.length_a   1.000
_cell.length_b   1.000
_cell.length_c   1.000
_cell.angle_alpha   90.00
_cell.angle_beta   90.00
_cell.angle_gamma   90.00
#
_symmetry.space_group_name_H-M   'P 1'
#
loop_
_entity.id
_entity.type
_entity.pdbx_description
1 polymer ?
#
loop_
_entity_poly.entity_id
_entity_poly.type
_entity_poly.pdbx_seq_one_letter_code
_entity_poly.pdbx_strand_id
1 'polypeptide(L)'
;MPFGPWPVTFRRTRGGVSQSKRWALLFACLVTRAIHLEVIEELSSSSFINAWRRFIALRGPVRQVRSDRGTNFVGQLRIFR
;
A
#
# COMPACT_ATOMS: atom_id res chain seq x y z
N MET A 1 6.39 0.98 3.47
CA MET A 1 6.20 2.22 4.25
C MET A 1 5.10 3.06 3.61
N PRO A 2 4.18 3.66 4.38
CA PRO A 2 3.12 4.51 3.85
C PRO A 2 3.56 5.98 3.85
N PHE A 3 3.16 6.72 2.82
CA PHE A 3 3.33 8.16 2.69
C PHE A 3 1.96 8.84 2.52
N GLY A 4 1.86 10.09 2.96
CA GLY A 4 0.62 10.87 2.93
C GLY A 4 0.08 11.15 4.33
N PRO A 5 -1.16 11.68 4.48
CA PRO A 5 -2.24 11.66 3.50
C PRO A 5 -2.24 12.87 2.57
N TRP A 6 -2.46 12.63 1.28
CA TRP A 6 -2.75 13.71 0.33
C TRP A 6 -4.25 13.87 0.14
N PRO A 7 -4.78 15.10 0.21
CA PRO A 7 -6.14 15.38 -0.23
C PRO A 7 -6.17 15.24 -1.75
N VAL A 8 -6.96 14.30 -2.26
CA VAL A 8 -7.20 14.18 -3.69
C VAL A 8 -8.67 14.43 -3.97
N THR A 9 -8.88 15.19 -5.03
CA THR A 9 -10.19 15.44 -5.60
C THR A 9 -10.59 14.22 -6.42
N PHE A 10 -11.60 13.47 -5.99
CA PHE A 10 -12.14 12.34 -6.74
C PHE A 10 -13.55 12.63 -7.24
N ARG A 11 -13.81 12.33 -8.51
CA ARG A 11 -15.14 12.48 -9.12
C ARG A 11 -15.92 11.19 -8.92
N ARG A 12 -16.98 11.24 -8.12
CA ARG A 12 -17.86 10.09 -7.93
C ARG A 12 -18.71 9.88 -9.18
N THR A 13 -18.98 8.62 -9.52
CA THR A 13 -19.87 8.23 -10.63
C THR A 13 -21.29 8.73 -10.44
N ARG A 14 -21.74 8.91 -9.19
CA ARG A 14 -22.97 9.64 -8.82
C ARG A 14 -22.67 10.53 -7.60
N GLY A 15 -23.02 11.83 -7.67
CA GLY A 15 -22.92 12.74 -6.51
C GLY A 15 -21.77 13.77 -6.51
N GLY A 16 -21.24 14.14 -7.69
CA GLY A 16 -20.32 15.29 -7.80
C GLY A 16 -18.87 15.00 -7.39
N VAL A 17 -18.17 16.06 -7.00
CA VAL A 17 -16.74 16.04 -6.67
C VAL A 17 -16.57 15.89 -5.15
N SER A 18 -15.81 14.89 -4.70
CA SER A 18 -15.55 14.63 -3.29
C SER A 18 -14.05 14.72 -3.01
N GLN A 19 -13.67 15.40 -1.93
CA GLN A 19 -12.32 15.36 -1.41
C GLN A 19 -12.14 14.09 -0.58
N SER A 20 -11.16 13.26 -0.94
CA SER A 20 -10.83 12.07 -0.16
C SER A 20 -9.33 12.05 0.14
N LYS A 21 -8.96 11.58 1.34
CA LYS A 21 -7.56 11.33 1.64
C LYS A 21 -7.10 10.08 0.88
N ARG A 22 -5.87 10.12 0.36
CA ARG A 22 -5.18 8.95 -0.21
C ARG A 22 -3.81 8.83 0.41
N TRP A 23 -3.37 7.58 0.52
CA TRP A 23 -2.05 7.20 1.00
C TRP A 23 -1.31 6.48 -0.12
N ALA A 24 0.02 6.55 -0.10
CA ALA A 24 0.86 5.79 -1.03
C ALA A 24 1.69 4.78 -0.25
N LEU A 25 1.65 3.52 -0.65
CA LEU A 25 2.52 2.46 -0.16
C LEU A 25 3.73 2.34 -1.08
N LEU A 26 4.91 2.37 -0.48
CA LEU A 26 6.16 2.10 -1.18
C LEU A 26 6.73 0.74 -0.78
N PHE A 27 7.00 -0.07 -1.80
CA PHE A 27 7.74 -1.33 -1.73
C PHE A 27 9.08 -1.15 -2.44
N ALA A 28 10.18 -1.38 -1.72
CA ALA A 28 11.52 -1.30 -2.28
C ALA A 28 12.15 -2.70 -2.32
N CYS A 29 12.66 -3.10 -3.48
CA CYS A 29 13.47 -4.29 -3.62
C CYS A 29 14.88 -3.99 -3.12
N LEU A 30 15.33 -4.72 -2.09
CA LEU A 30 16.66 -4.53 -1.50
C LEU A 30 17.80 -4.98 -2.42
N VAL A 31 17.51 -5.83 -3.42
CA VAL A 31 18.52 -6.37 -4.35
C VAL A 31 18.68 -5.47 -5.56
N THR A 32 17.58 -5.21 -6.28
CA THR A 32 17.62 -4.47 -7.54
C THR A 32 17.41 -2.96 -7.38
N ARG A 33 17.11 -2.49 -6.16
CA ARG A 33 16.69 -1.10 -5.87
C ARG A 33 15.43 -0.66 -6.63
N ALA A 34 14.68 -1.61 -7.21
CA ALA A 34 13.41 -1.31 -7.86
C ALA A 34 12.37 -0.84 -6.84
N ILE A 35 11.62 0.20 -7.21
CA ILE A 35 10.56 0.78 -6.38
C ILE A 35 9.21 0.46 -7.02
N HIS A 36 8.27 -0.03 -6.21
CA HIS A 36 6.87 -0.18 -6.56
C HIS A 36 6.03 0.71 -5.64
N LEU A 37 5.28 1.62 -6.25
CA LEU A 37 4.40 2.58 -5.60
C LEU A 37 2.95 2.15 -5.85
N GLU A 38 2.17 2.06 -4.78
CA GLU A 38 0.78 1.65 -4.83
C GLU A 38 -0.09 2.65 -4.07
N VAL A 39 -1.14 3.18 -4.69
CA VAL A 39 -2.06 4.12 -4.01
C VAL A 39 -3.13 3.32 -3.27
N ILE A 40 -3.35 3.67 -2.01
CA ILE A 40 -4.37 3.09 -1.14
C ILE A 40 -5.29 4.17 -0.60
N GLU A 41 -6.55 3.79 -0.37
CA GLU A 41 -7.57 4.73 0.09
C GLU A 41 -7.43 5.05 1.57
N GLU A 42 -7.08 4.05 2.37
CA GLU A 42 -7.00 4.14 3.82
C GLU A 42 -5.81 3.35 4.36
N LEU A 43 -5.28 3.76 5.52
CA LEU A 43 -4.29 3.02 6.28
C LEU A 43 -4.93 1.86 7.07
N SER A 44 -5.62 0.98 6.37
CA SER A 44 -6.28 -0.19 6.94
C SER A 44 -5.58 -1.49 6.55
N SER A 45 -5.78 -2.55 7.34
CA SER A 45 -5.24 -3.89 7.05
C SER A 45 -5.73 -4.42 5.70
N SER A 46 -7.00 -4.20 5.37
CA SER A 46 -7.61 -4.68 4.11
C SER A 46 -7.00 -3.97 2.90
N SER A 47 -6.83 -2.65 2.97
CA SER A 47 -6.16 -1.87 1.91
C SER A 47 -4.70 -2.34 1.72
N PHE A 48 -3.99 -2.64 2.81
CA PHE A 48 -2.63 -3.18 2.73
C PHE A 48 -2.58 -4.59 2.12
N ILE A 49 -3.43 -5.52 2.55
CA ILE A 49 -3.50 -6.89 2.00
C ILE A 49 -3.76 -6.85 0.48
N ASN A 50 -4.67 -5.98 0.04
CA ASN A 50 -4.99 -5.84 -1.38
C ASN A 50 -3.83 -5.24 -2.19
N ALA A 51 -3.10 -4.26 -1.63
CA ALA A 51 -1.88 -3.74 -2.24
C ALA A 51 -0.78 -4.81 -2.32
N TRP A 52 -0.59 -5.58 -1.25
CA TRP A 52 0.39 -6.67 -1.19
C TRP A 52 0.11 -7.77 -2.22
N ARG A 53 -1.15 -8.19 -2.36
CA ARG A 53 -1.57 -9.17 -3.38
C ARG A 53 -1.25 -8.69 -4.80
N ARG A 54 -1.53 -7.41 -5.11
CA ARG A 54 -1.19 -6.81 -6.40
C ARG A 54 0.32 -6.76 -6.62
N PHE A 55 1.09 -6.40 -5.60
CA PHE A 55 2.54 -6.41 -5.68
C PHE A 55 3.11 -7.81 -5.98
N ILE A 56 2.67 -8.86 -5.28
CA ILE A 56 3.08 -10.24 -5.55
C ILE A 56 2.64 -10.69 -6.95
N ALA A 57 1.41 -10.37 -7.36
CA ALA A 57 0.93 -10.73 -8.70
C ALA A 57 1.79 -10.12 -9.81
N LEU A 58 2.34 -8.91 -9.59
CA LEU A 58 3.18 -8.21 -10.55
C LEU A 58 4.67 -8.57 -10.47
N ARG A 59 5.19 -8.86 -9.28
CA ARG A 59 6.64 -9.04 -9.03
C ARG A 59 7.06 -10.46 -8.68
N GLY A 60 6.10 -11.35 -8.46
CA GLY A 60 6.33 -12.72 -8.05
C GLY A 60 6.51 -12.89 -6.53
N PRO A 61 6.81 -14.12 -6.08
CA PRO A 61 6.92 -14.44 -4.66
C PRO A 61 8.12 -13.73 -4.01
N VAL A 62 7.89 -13.17 -2.81
CA VAL A 62 8.91 -12.45 -2.05
C VAL A 62 9.39 -13.32 -0.90
N ARG A 63 10.71 -13.58 -0.82
CA ARG A 63 11.31 -14.42 0.22
C ARG A 63 11.44 -13.73 1.57
N GLN A 64 11.71 -12.42 1.58
CA GLN A 64 11.90 -11.65 2.80
C GLN A 64 11.30 -10.26 2.65
N VAL A 65 10.52 -9.85 3.65
CA VAL A 65 9.94 -8.51 3.74
C VAL A 65 10.54 -7.84 4.97
N ARG A 66 11.00 -6.60 4.81
CA ARG A 66 11.45 -5.75 5.91
C ARG A 66 10.55 -4.52 5.99
N SER A 67 10.01 -4.27 7.17
CA SER A 67 9.29 -3.04 7.50
C SER A 67 9.94 -2.43 8.74
N ASP A 68 9.95 -1.11 8.77
CA ASP A 68 10.35 -0.22 9.86
C ASP A 68 9.48 -0.30 11.13
N ARG A 69 8.60 -1.30 11.24
CA ARG A 69 7.70 -1.52 12.39
C ARG A 69 6.66 -0.42 12.62
N GLY A 70 6.24 0.31 11.58
CA GLY A 70 4.98 1.04 11.65
C GLY A 70 3.85 0.10 12.09
N THR A 71 3.06 0.48 13.08
CA THR A 71 2.02 -0.37 13.72
C THR A 71 1.03 -1.01 12.72
N ASN A 72 0.82 -0.37 11.57
CA ASN A 72 0.02 -0.87 10.45
C ASN A 72 0.66 -1.98 9.60
N PHE A 73 1.89 -2.41 9.90
CA PHE A 73 2.61 -3.47 9.18
C PHE A 73 2.97 -4.66 10.07
N VAL A 74 3.15 -4.44 11.38
CA VAL A 74 3.62 -5.47 12.32
C VAL A 74 2.58 -6.59 12.52
N GLY A 75 1.29 -6.26 12.49
CA GLY A 75 0.22 -7.26 12.59
C GLY A 75 0.00 -8.06 11.30
N GLN A 76 0.22 -7.41 10.16
CA GLN A 76 -0.14 -7.92 8.83
C GLN A 76 0.98 -8.81 8.27
N LEU A 77 2.25 -8.50 8.52
CA LEU A 77 3.40 -9.33 8.07
C LEU A 77 3.31 -10.78 8.55
N ARG A 78 2.62 -11.02 9.67
CA ARG A 78 2.47 -12.33 10.30
C ARG A 78 1.47 -13.23 9.56
N ILE A 79 0.60 -12.66 8.73
CA ILE A 79 -0.45 -13.37 7.97
C ILE A 79 0.09 -13.89 6.62
N PHE A 80 1.23 -13.38 6.14
CA PHE A 80 1.78 -13.70 4.82
C PHE A 80 2.92 -14.72 4.85
N ARG A 81 2.86 -15.69 5.78
CA ARG A 81 3.83 -16.78 5.85
C ARG A 81 3.44 -17.94 4.95
#